data_AF-A0A3Q7GJ80-F1
#
_entry.id   AF-A0A3Q7GJ80-F1
#
_cell.length_a   1.000
_cell.length_b   1.000
_cell.length_c   1.000
_cell.angle_alpha   90.00
_cell.angle_beta   90.00
_cell.angle_gamma   90.00
#
_symmetry.space_group_name_H-M   'P 1'
#
loop_
_entity.id
_entity.type
_entity.pdbx_description
1 polymer ?
#
loop_
_entity_poly.entity_id
_entity_poly.type
_entity_poly.pdbx_seq_one_letter_code
_entity_poly.pdbx_strand_id
1 'polypeptide(L)'
;MCANIMKIIAIDLDRDAYEMELPIIKKDNIEHKINFIQSSALSSLDELLNENDNRGIFDFAFINADRVSCEKYHERMLELVKVGCIIVYDNTLWFGTVAMTEECVKETIKPNKQHIIQFNKFLASDTRVQIAQVPIGDGITICWQL
;
A
#
# COMPACT_ATOMS: atom_id res chain seq x y z
N MET A 1 -20.62 22.18 -12.82
CA MET A 1 -20.08 21.01 -12.10
C MET A 1 -18.63 20.89 -12.47
N CYS A 2 -17.70 21.29 -11.60
CA CYS A 2 -16.29 21.04 -11.82
C CYS A 2 -16.08 19.53 -11.70
N ALA A 3 -15.63 18.87 -12.76
CA ALA A 3 -15.21 17.49 -12.66
C ALA A 3 -14.05 17.45 -11.64
N ASN A 4 -14.21 16.74 -10.53
CA ASN A 4 -13.07 16.43 -9.66
C ASN A 4 -12.10 15.58 -10.49
N ILE A 5 -11.01 16.19 -10.91
CA ILE A 5 -9.94 15.48 -11.62
C ILE A 5 -9.28 14.56 -10.59
N MET A 6 -9.41 13.25 -10.80
CA MET A 6 -8.73 12.23 -10.00
C MET A 6 -7.22 12.49 -10.02
N LYS A 7 -6.60 12.55 -8.83
CA LYS A 7 -5.16 12.65 -8.63
C LYS A 7 -4.63 11.45 -7.87
N ILE A 8 -3.40 11.06 -8.17
CA ILE A 8 -2.67 9.95 -7.57
C ILE A 8 -1.35 10.52 -7.04
N ILE A 9 -1.05 10.25 -5.77
CA ILE A 9 0.31 10.41 -5.24
C ILE A 9 0.97 9.05 -5.32
N ALA A 10 2.05 8.94 -6.09
CA ALA A 10 2.84 7.73 -6.25
C ALA A 10 4.21 7.94 -5.58
N ILE A 11 4.59 7.07 -4.65
CA ILE A 11 5.82 7.20 -3.88
C ILE A 11 6.67 5.96 -4.12
N ASP A 12 7.90 6.15 -4.58
CA ASP A 12 8.88 5.07 -4.73
C ASP A 12 10.30 5.63 -4.53
N LEU A 13 11.25 4.78 -4.15
CA LEU A 13 12.67 5.13 -4.12
C LEU A 13 13.27 5.11 -5.54
N ASP A 14 12.76 4.22 -6.39
CA ASP A 14 13.28 3.94 -7.72
C ASP A 14 12.58 4.77 -8.80
N ARG A 15 13.19 5.91 -9.13
CA ARG A 15 12.73 6.77 -10.24
C ARG A 15 12.91 6.11 -11.60
N ASP A 16 13.95 5.30 -11.79
CA ASP A 16 14.25 4.70 -13.08
C ASP A 16 13.15 3.69 -13.45
N ALA A 17 12.67 2.92 -12.46
CA ALA A 17 11.53 2.03 -12.63
C ALA A 17 10.25 2.77 -13.06
N TYR A 18 9.96 3.94 -12.47
CA TYR A 18 8.84 4.79 -12.88
C TYR A 18 9.02 5.34 -14.30
N GLU A 19 10.22 5.85 -14.62
CA GLU A 19 10.52 6.46 -15.91
C GLU A 19 10.51 5.46 -17.07
N MET A 20 10.76 4.18 -16.80
CA MET A 20 10.62 3.09 -17.78
C MET A 20 9.20 2.99 -18.36
N GLU A 21 8.17 3.18 -17.53
CA GLU A 21 6.75 3.08 -17.93
C GLU A 21 6.13 4.43 -18.33
N LEU A 22 6.85 5.53 -18.09
CA LEU A 22 6.40 6.88 -18.40
C LEU A 22 6.01 7.10 -19.89
N PRO A 23 6.68 6.48 -20.89
CA PRO A 23 6.23 6.55 -22.27
C PRO A 23 4.81 6.02 -22.49
N ILE A 24 4.42 4.96 -21.77
CA ILE A 24 3.07 4.37 -21.85
C ILE A 24 2.06 5.29 -21.16
N ILE A 25 2.38 5.76 -19.96
CA ILE A 25 1.57 6.72 -19.19
C ILE A 25 1.29 8.00 -20.00
N LYS A 26 2.31 8.51 -20.71
CA LYS A 26 2.22 9.67 -21.61
C LYS A 26 1.38 9.39 -22.84
N LYS A 27 1.57 8.23 -23.47
CA LYS A 27 0.79 7.79 -24.64
C LYS A 27 -0.71 7.74 -24.33
N ASP A 28 -1.08 7.31 -23.13
CA ASP A 28 -2.47 7.25 -22.67
C ASP A 28 -2.99 8.57 -22.09
N ASN A 29 -2.16 9.62 -22.09
CA ASN A 29 -2.47 10.96 -21.59
C ASN A 29 -2.99 10.97 -20.14
N ILE A 30 -2.41 10.15 -19.27
CA ILE A 30 -2.79 10.07 -17.85
C ILE A 30 -1.70 10.57 -16.89
N GLU A 31 -0.53 10.96 -17.39
CA GLU A 31 0.58 11.52 -16.59
C GLU A 31 0.12 12.67 -15.69
N HIS A 32 -0.74 13.55 -16.19
CA HIS A 32 -1.25 14.71 -15.46
C HIS A 32 -2.04 14.36 -14.18
N LYS A 33 -2.42 13.08 -14.00
CA LYS A 33 -3.08 12.58 -12.79
C LYS A 33 -2.07 12.15 -11.72
N ILE A 34 -0.81 11.93 -12.07
CA ILE A 34 0.19 11.31 -11.20
C ILE A 34 1.16 12.38 -10.69
N ASN A 35 1.24 12.51 -9.37
CA ASN A 35 2.30 13.21 -8.67
C ASN A 35 3.29 12.18 -8.13
N PHE A 36 4.41 11.98 -8.82
CA PHE A 36 5.45 11.05 -8.39
C PHE A 36 6.44 11.70 -7.43
N ILE A 37 6.59 11.11 -6.24
CA ILE A 37 7.51 11.53 -5.19
C ILE A 37 8.61 10.48 -5.06
N GLN A 38 9.85 10.87 -5.37
CA GLN A 38 11.00 9.99 -5.17
C GLN A 38 11.50 10.11 -3.73
N SER A 39 11.07 9.22 -2.85
CA SER A 39 11.44 9.24 -1.43
C SER A 39 11.09 7.91 -0.76
N SER A 40 11.53 7.73 0.48
CA SER A 40 11.01 6.63 1.29
C SER A 40 9.54 6.86 1.57
N ALA A 41 8.74 5.79 1.48
CA ALA A 41 7.31 5.87 1.74
C ALA A 41 7.02 6.46 3.13
N LEU A 42 7.71 6.02 4.20
CA LEU A 42 7.47 6.56 5.54
C LEU A 42 7.74 8.06 5.64
N SER A 43 8.83 8.55 5.06
CA SER A 43 9.13 9.98 5.06
C SER A 43 8.05 10.79 4.35
N SER A 44 7.61 10.34 3.16
CA SER A 44 6.55 11.03 2.42
C SER A 44 5.20 10.97 3.12
N LEU A 45 4.86 9.85 3.78
CA LEU A 45 3.63 9.77 4.56
C LEU A 45 3.65 10.69 5.79
N ASP A 46 4.79 10.78 6.48
CA ASP A 46 4.97 11.69 7.61
C ASP A 46 4.90 13.16 7.15
N GLU A 47 5.48 13.50 5.99
CA GLU A 47 5.34 14.83 5.38
C GLU A 47 3.89 15.16 5.03
N LEU A 48 3.17 14.23 4.39
CA LEU A 48 1.75 14.41 4.08
C LEU A 48 0.93 14.64 5.36
N LEU A 49 1.22 13.94 6.45
CA LEU A 49 0.52 14.10 7.73
C LEU A 49 0.83 15.42 8.45
N ASN A 50 1.99 16.02 8.22
CA ASN A 50 2.35 17.33 8.77
C ASN A 50 1.55 18.47 8.13
N GLU A 51 1.04 18.27 6.91
CA GLU A 51 0.08 19.15 6.27
C GLU A 51 -1.33 18.80 6.78
N ASN A 52 -1.86 19.60 7.71
CA ASN A 52 -3.16 19.32 8.37
C ASN A 52 -4.32 19.08 7.39
N ASP A 53 -4.27 19.69 6.20
CA ASP A 53 -5.29 19.56 5.17
C ASP A 53 -5.32 18.19 4.48
N ASN A 54 -4.33 17.31 4.73
CA ASN A 54 -4.24 15.99 4.11
C ASN A 54 -4.80 14.83 4.97
N ARG A 55 -5.26 15.11 6.19
CA ARG A 55 -5.84 14.09 7.07
C ARG A 55 -7.24 13.72 6.59
N GLY A 56 -7.47 12.44 6.33
CA GLY A 56 -8.77 11.91 5.89
C GLY A 56 -9.25 12.40 4.52
N ILE A 57 -8.33 12.75 3.60
CA ILE A 57 -8.70 13.23 2.25
C ILE A 57 -8.56 12.19 1.16
N PHE A 58 -7.83 11.10 1.42
CA PHE A 58 -7.57 10.07 0.42
C PHE A 58 -8.75 9.10 0.35
N ASP A 59 -9.29 8.89 -0.86
CA ASP A 59 -10.39 7.96 -1.09
C ASP A 59 -9.93 6.49 -1.24
N PHE A 60 -8.63 6.28 -1.48
CA PHE A 60 -8.04 4.97 -1.74
C PHE A 60 -6.53 4.98 -1.51
N ALA A 61 -5.99 3.88 -0.97
CA ALA A 61 -4.55 3.64 -0.88
C ALA A 61 -4.20 2.22 -1.34
N PHE A 62 -3.11 2.08 -2.08
CA PHE A 62 -2.56 0.78 -2.50
C PHE A 62 -1.10 0.67 -2.04
N ILE A 63 -0.83 -0.31 -1.19
CA ILE A 63 0.46 -0.49 -0.52
C ILE A 63 1.13 -1.75 -1.06
N ASN A 64 2.18 -1.54 -1.87
CA ASN A 64 3.09 -2.59 -2.33
C ASN A 64 4.54 -2.13 -2.20
N ALA A 65 5.01 -2.02 -0.95
CA ALA A 65 6.35 -1.55 -0.60
C ALA A 65 7.11 -2.59 0.25
N ASP A 66 8.08 -2.20 1.08
CA ASP A 66 8.75 -3.16 1.94
C ASP A 66 7.80 -3.77 3.00
N ARG A 67 8.01 -5.05 3.32
CA ARG A 67 7.12 -5.79 4.24
C ARG A 67 7.37 -5.47 5.71
N VAL A 68 8.57 -5.00 6.02
CA VAL A 68 9.01 -4.70 7.39
C VAL A 68 8.23 -3.50 7.94
N SER A 69 7.84 -2.58 7.07
CA SER A 69 7.18 -1.33 7.43
C SER A 69 5.65 -1.36 7.27
N CYS A 70 5.04 -2.49 6.89
CA CYS A 70 3.60 -2.58 6.62
C CYS A 70 2.71 -2.05 7.77
N GLU A 71 3.00 -2.41 9.01
CA GLU A 71 2.28 -1.88 10.19
C GLU A 71 2.41 -0.36 10.31
N LYS A 72 3.62 0.16 10.08
CA LYS A 72 3.88 1.61 10.14
C LYS A 72 3.12 2.34 9.05
N TYR A 73 3.05 1.78 7.83
CA TYR A 73 2.22 2.32 6.76
C TYR A 73 0.75 2.32 7.13
N HIS A 74 0.26 1.24 7.74
CA HIS A 74 -1.13 1.14 8.17
C HIS A 74 -1.54 2.27 9.10
N GLU A 75 -0.73 2.56 10.12
CA GLU A 75 -1.04 3.68 11.05
C GLU A 75 -1.14 5.03 10.32
N ARG A 76 -0.22 5.36 9.40
CA ARG A 76 -0.33 6.59 8.62
C ARG A 76 -1.54 6.57 7.68
N MET A 77 -1.82 5.43 7.07
CA MET A 77 -2.94 5.29 6.15
C MET A 77 -4.28 5.51 6.85
N LEU A 78 -4.46 5.05 8.08
CA LEU A 78 -5.69 5.32 8.84
C LEU A 78 -5.91 6.82 9.14
N GLU A 79 -4.83 7.60 9.22
CA GLU A 79 -4.90 9.05 9.40
C GLU A 79 -5.11 9.80 8.08
N LEU A 80 -4.57 9.30 6.97
CA LEU A 80 -4.63 9.93 5.64
C LEU A 80 -5.90 9.55 4.87
N VAL A 81 -6.32 8.28 4.94
CA VAL A 81 -7.49 7.76 4.25
C VAL A 81 -8.76 8.16 4.99
N LYS A 82 -9.75 8.54 4.20
CA LYS A 82 -11.06 8.94 4.69
C LYS A 82 -11.78 7.76 5.34
N VAL A 83 -12.50 8.01 6.43
CA VAL A 83 -13.44 7.02 7.00
C VAL A 83 -14.46 6.59 5.95
N GLY A 84 -14.68 5.28 5.81
CA GLY A 84 -15.52 4.68 4.78
C GLY A 84 -14.81 4.40 3.46
N CYS A 85 -13.52 4.69 3.35
CA CYS A 85 -12.71 4.42 2.16
C CYS A 85 -11.77 3.21 2.36
N ILE A 86 -11.00 2.88 1.32
CA ILE A 86 -10.32 1.59 1.20
C ILE A 86 -8.79 1.75 1.24
N ILE A 87 -8.14 0.90 2.02
CA ILE A 87 -6.69 0.67 2.00
C ILE A 87 -6.46 -0.76 1.51
N VAL A 88 -5.58 -0.96 0.55
CA VAL A 88 -5.27 -2.27 -0.02
C VAL A 88 -3.80 -2.61 0.20
N TYR A 89 -3.53 -3.83 0.64
CA TYR A 89 -2.19 -4.39 0.79
C TYR A 89 -1.99 -5.53 -0.20
N ASP A 90 -0.91 -5.46 -0.98
CA ASP A 90 -0.55 -6.51 -1.94
C ASP A 90 0.38 -7.56 -1.32
N ASN A 91 0.44 -8.73 -1.98
CA ASN A 91 1.27 -9.88 -1.63
C ASN A 91 1.09 -10.44 -0.21
N THR A 92 -0.13 -10.39 0.34
CA THR A 92 -0.40 -10.80 1.72
C THR A 92 -0.46 -12.31 1.92
N LEU A 93 -0.42 -13.12 0.84
CA LEU A 93 -0.25 -14.57 0.90
C LEU A 93 1.22 -15.00 0.68
N TRP A 94 2.07 -14.10 0.20
CA TRP A 94 3.53 -14.23 0.09
C TRP A 94 4.00 -15.58 -0.48
N PHE A 95 3.70 -15.79 -1.76
CA PHE A 95 3.89 -17.03 -2.52
C PHE A 95 3.24 -18.27 -1.89
N GLY A 96 2.19 -18.06 -1.08
CA GLY A 96 1.55 -19.09 -0.27
C GLY A 96 2.39 -19.56 0.93
N THR A 97 3.58 -19.01 1.13
CA THR A 97 4.54 -19.50 2.15
C THR A 97 4.06 -19.25 3.58
N VAL A 98 3.12 -18.31 3.77
CA VAL A 98 2.48 -18.04 5.07
C VAL A 98 1.75 -19.26 5.64
N ALA A 99 1.35 -20.21 4.79
CA ALA A 99 0.70 -21.46 5.18
C ALA A 99 1.65 -22.68 5.21
N MET A 100 2.93 -22.49 4.92
CA MET A 100 3.93 -23.57 4.86
C MET A 100 4.73 -23.67 6.17
N THR A 101 5.26 -24.87 6.46
CA THR A 101 6.27 -25.05 7.52
C THR A 101 7.59 -24.39 7.13
N GLU A 102 8.42 -24.01 8.10
CA GLU A 102 9.72 -23.33 7.85
C GLU A 102 10.68 -24.15 6.96
N GLU A 103 10.63 -25.48 7.07
CA GLU A 103 11.47 -26.41 6.30
C GLU A 103 11.17 -26.38 4.80
N CYS A 104 9.94 -26.02 4.42
CA CYS A 104 9.49 -25.98 3.02
C CYS A 104 9.74 -24.62 2.34
N VAL A 105 10.24 -23.61 3.07
CA VAL A 105 10.40 -22.24 2.56
C VAL A 105 11.86 -21.97 2.22
N LYS A 106 12.11 -21.40 1.04
CA LYS A 106 13.45 -20.98 0.61
C LYS A 106 13.99 -19.90 1.56
N GLU A 107 15.28 -19.99 1.90
CA GLU A 107 15.93 -19.05 2.82
C GLU A 107 15.79 -17.58 2.41
N THR A 108 15.79 -17.31 1.10
CA THR A 108 15.59 -15.95 0.56
C THR A 108 14.19 -15.38 0.78
N ILE A 109 13.19 -16.23 1.05
CA ILE A 109 11.78 -15.84 1.22
C ILE A 109 11.39 -15.74 2.70
N LYS A 110 12.08 -16.48 3.57
CA LYS A 110 11.79 -16.56 5.03
C LYS A 110 11.75 -15.21 5.75
N PRO A 111 12.65 -14.23 5.50
CA PRO A 111 12.62 -12.97 6.23
C PRO A 111 11.27 -12.26 6.10
N ASN A 112 10.76 -12.16 4.87
CA ASN A 112 9.48 -11.49 4.61
C ASN A 112 8.27 -12.32 5.04
N LYS A 113 8.36 -13.65 5.04
CA LYS A 113 7.27 -14.52 5.51
C LYS A 113 6.84 -14.16 6.94
N GLN A 114 7.79 -13.98 7.85
CA GLN A 114 7.49 -13.66 9.24
C GLN A 114 6.80 -12.30 9.38
N HIS A 115 7.30 -11.29 8.66
CA HIS A 115 6.67 -9.96 8.63
C HIS A 115 5.24 -10.00 8.09
N ILE A 116 4.98 -10.75 7.01
CA ILE A 116 3.62 -10.89 6.46
C ILE A 116 2.70 -11.63 7.42
N ILE A 117 3.14 -12.71 8.08
CA ILE A 117 2.33 -13.42 9.07
C ILE A 117 1.95 -12.50 10.24
N GLN A 118 2.92 -11.72 10.73
CA GLN A 118 2.68 -10.75 11.81
C GLN A 118 1.70 -9.67 11.36
N PHE A 119 1.92 -9.10 10.19
CA PHE A 119 1.07 -8.07 9.63
C PHE A 119 -0.37 -8.55 9.37
N ASN A 120 -0.55 -9.77 8.83
CA ASN A 120 -1.88 -10.35 8.63
C ASN A 120 -2.63 -10.54 9.95
N LYS A 121 -1.92 -10.95 11.03
CA LYS A 121 -2.51 -11.07 12.37
C LYS A 121 -2.89 -9.71 12.94
N PHE A 122 -2.00 -8.73 12.77
CA PHE A 122 -2.24 -7.35 13.18
C PHE A 122 -3.51 -6.79 12.52
N LEU A 123 -3.63 -6.89 11.19
CA LEU A 123 -4.82 -6.46 10.45
C LEU A 123 -6.09 -7.22 10.89
N ALA A 124 -5.99 -8.54 11.09
CA ALA A 124 -7.13 -9.35 11.51
C ALA A 124 -7.66 -8.99 12.90
N SER A 125 -6.84 -8.36 13.74
CA SER A 125 -7.21 -7.89 15.07
C SER A 125 -7.59 -6.41 15.11
N ASP A 126 -7.39 -5.65 14.03
CA ASP A 126 -7.62 -4.21 14.03
C ASP A 126 -9.11 -3.90 13.88
N THR A 127 -9.72 -3.38 14.96
CA THR A 127 -11.15 -3.06 14.99
C THR A 127 -11.49 -1.75 14.26
N ARG A 128 -10.50 -1.00 13.76
CA ARG A 128 -10.70 0.24 12.99
C ARG A 128 -11.01 -0.05 11.51
N VAL A 129 -10.88 -1.31 11.08
CA VAL A 129 -11.13 -1.72 9.69
C VAL A 129 -11.98 -2.98 9.61
N GLN A 130 -12.74 -3.11 8.53
CA GLN A 130 -13.26 -4.40 8.07
C GLN A 130 -12.35 -4.95 6.99
N ILE A 131 -11.93 -6.21 7.10
CA ILE A 131 -10.97 -6.78 6.16
C ILE A 131 -11.58 -7.90 5.31
N ALA A 132 -11.10 -8.00 4.08
CA ALA A 132 -11.26 -9.17 3.21
C ALA A 132 -9.89 -9.52 2.61
N GLN A 133 -9.32 -10.66 3.01
CA GLN A 133 -8.15 -11.23 2.36
C GLN A 133 -8.59 -12.15 1.22
N VAL A 134 -8.22 -11.82 0.00
CA VAL A 134 -8.65 -12.52 -1.22
C VAL A 134 -7.47 -13.14 -1.97
N PRO A 135 -7.61 -14.36 -2.52
CA PRO A 135 -6.54 -15.05 -3.23
C PRO A 135 -6.43 -14.60 -4.70
N ILE A 136 -6.24 -13.30 -4.91
CA ILE A 136 -5.96 -12.70 -6.23
C ILE A 136 -4.47 -12.36 -6.27
N GLY A 137 -3.79 -12.72 -7.36
CA GLY A 137 -2.35 -12.53 -7.49
C GLY A 137 -1.60 -13.29 -6.39
N ASP A 138 -0.78 -12.58 -5.63
CA ASP A 138 -0.02 -13.13 -4.50
C ASP A 138 -0.72 -12.89 -3.14
N GLY A 139 -2.04 -12.70 -3.19
CA GLY A 139 -2.86 -12.36 -2.04
C GLY A 139 -3.02 -10.86 -1.89
N ILE A 140 -4.28 -10.41 -1.79
CA ILE A 140 -4.60 -9.01 -1.55
C ILE A 140 -5.43 -8.94 -0.27
N THR A 141 -5.09 -8.05 0.64
CA THR A 141 -5.95 -7.71 1.78
C THR A 141 -6.57 -6.35 1.55
N ILE A 142 -7.90 -6.32 1.44
CA ILE A 142 -8.71 -5.10 1.32
C ILE A 142 -9.17 -4.72 2.72
N CYS A 143 -8.86 -3.51 3.16
CA CYS A 143 -9.27 -2.94 4.43
C CYS A 143 -10.24 -1.79 4.16
N TRP A 144 -11.48 -1.91 4.60
CA TRP A 144 -12.46 -0.84 4.63
C TRP A 144 -12.36 -0.11 5.97
N GLN A 145 -12.03 1.19 5.95
CA GLN A 145 -11.90 2.00 7.16
C GLN A 145 -13.26 2.32 7.78
N LEU A 146 -13.42 2.05 9.08
CA LEU A 146 -14.66 2.26 9.84
C LEU A 146 -14.78 3.65 10.43
#